data_AF-A0A4Q3SCU9-F1
#
_entry.id   AF-A0A4Q3SCU9-F1
#
_cell.length_a   1.000
_cell.length_b   1.000
_cell.length_c   1.000
_cell.angle_alpha   90.00
_cell.angle_beta   90.00
_cell.angle_gamma   90.00
#
_symmetry.space_group_name_H-M   'P 1'
#
loop_
_entity.id
_entity.type
_entity.pdbx_description
1 polymer ?
#
loop_
_entity_poly.entity_id
_entity_poly.type
_entity_poly.pdbx_seq_one_letter_code
_entity_poly.pdbx_strand_id
1 'polypeptide(L)' 'MQNLAELDNGFNDKKVILADESAGKDLPVDRGPFRIVIEGEKVPARSSFQVVEFKIAFAK' A
#
# COMPACT_ATOMS: atom_id res chain seq x y z
N MET A 1 7.52 10.17 -5.32
CA MET A 1 6.96 9.10 -6.17
C MET A 1 7.44 7.78 -5.61
N GLN A 2 6.56 7.03 -4.94
CA GLN A 2 6.90 5.77 -4.29
C GLN A 2 6.62 4.65 -5.30
N ASN A 3 7.64 3.88 -5.66
CA ASN A 3 7.53 2.80 -6.64
C ASN A 3 7.43 1.46 -5.90
N LEU A 4 6.49 0.60 -6.32
CA LEU A 4 6.23 -0.71 -5.74
C LEU A 4 6.97 -1.85 -6.47
N ALA A 5 7.94 -1.51 -7.32
CA ALA A 5 8.71 -2.47 -8.12
C ALA A 5 9.51 -3.52 -7.32
N GLU A 6 9.62 -3.38 -6.00
CA GLU A 6 10.25 -4.36 -5.11
C GLU A 6 9.32 -5.53 -4.71
N LEU A 7 8.07 -5.55 -5.19
CA LEU A 7 7.10 -6.63 -4.96
C LEU A 7 7.03 -7.64 -6.12
N ASP A 8 8.11 -7.81 -6.86
CA ASP A 8 8.19 -8.73 -7.98
C ASP A 8 7.79 -10.17 -7.56
N ASN A 9 6.91 -10.80 -8.34
CA ASN A 9 6.30 -12.12 -8.05
C ASN A 9 7.33 -13.26 -7.97
N GLY A 10 8.58 -13.02 -8.40
CA GLY A 10 9.71 -13.94 -8.18
C GLY A 10 10.29 -13.91 -6.76
N PHE A 11 9.91 -12.95 -5.90
CA PHE A 11 10.59 -12.68 -4.63
C PHE A 11 9.73 -12.76 -3.36
N ASN A 12 8.39 -12.64 -3.39
CA ASN A 12 7.57 -12.70 -2.15
C ASN A 12 6.05 -12.93 -2.38
N ASP A 13 5.42 -13.78 -1.56
CA ASP A 13 3.94 -13.97 -1.44
C ASP A 13 3.23 -12.86 -0.62
N LYS A 14 3.76 -11.63 -0.64
CA LYS A 14 3.26 -10.57 0.25
C LYS A 14 1.95 -10.01 -0.29
N LYS A 15 0.89 -10.11 0.53
CA LYS A 15 -0.39 -9.48 0.22
C LYS A 15 -0.27 -7.96 0.33
N VAL A 16 -0.72 -7.28 -0.72
CA VAL A 16 -0.92 -5.82 -0.73
C VAL A 16 -2.39 -5.55 -0.46
N ILE A 17 -2.68 -4.79 0.59
CA ILE A 17 -4.02 -4.47 1.05
C ILE A 17 -4.25 -2.98 0.82
N LEU A 18 -5.33 -2.63 0.14
CA LEU A 18 -5.89 -1.28 0.15
C LEU A 18 -6.93 -1.23 1.26
N ALA A 19 -6.63 -0.52 2.33
CA ALA A 19 -7.50 -0.39 3.49
C ALA A 19 -8.12 1.01 3.55
N ASP A 20 -9.42 1.07 3.83
CA ASP A 20 -10.20 2.27 4.19
C ASP A 20 -10.36 2.43 5.71
N GLU A 21 -10.12 1.35 6.45
CA GLU A 21 -10.17 1.29 7.91
C GLU A 21 -8.87 0.76 8.53
N SER A 22 -8.66 1.07 9.81
CA SER A 22 -7.63 0.46 10.65
C SER A 22 -8.20 0.07 12.00
N ALA A 23 -8.07 -1.21 12.37
CA ALA A 23 -8.62 -1.77 13.60
C ALA A 23 -10.14 -1.56 13.76
N GLY A 24 -10.89 -1.70 12.66
CA GLY A 24 -12.35 -1.58 12.63
C GLY A 24 -12.87 -0.16 12.83
N LYS A 25 -12.03 0.85 12.54
CA LYS A 25 -12.37 2.27 12.56
C LYS A 25 -11.88 2.90 11.27
N ASP A 26 -12.63 3.88 10.77
CA ASP A 26 -12.23 4.71 9.65
C ASP A 26 -10.81 5.27 9.83
N LEU A 27 -10.09 5.39 8.72
CA LEU A 27 -8.81 6.06 8.73
C LEU A 27 -8.96 7.53 9.20
N PRO A 28 -8.02 8.04 10.01
CA PRO A 28 -7.94 9.45 10.34
C PRO A 28 -7.94 10.34 9.09
N VAL A 29 -8.48 11.56 9.19
CA VAL A 29 -8.62 12.49 8.04
C VAL A 29 -7.26 12.81 7.38
N ASP A 30 -6.18 12.85 8.16
CA ASP A 30 -4.81 13.06 7.69
C ASP A 30 -4.20 11.82 6.98
N ARG A 31 -4.92 10.70 6.97
CA ARG A 31 -4.44 9.39 6.49
C ARG A 31 -5.39 8.67 5.52
N GLY A 32 -6.65 9.09 5.44
CA GLY A 32 -7.67 8.59 4.52
C GLY A 32 -7.69 9.29 3.15
N PRO A 33 -8.56 8.88 2.23
CA PRO A 33 -9.60 7.84 2.41
C PRO A 33 -9.05 6.41 2.37
N PHE A 34 -7.89 6.20 1.74
CA PHE A 34 -7.29 4.87 1.61
C PHE A 34 -5.81 4.86 1.98
N ARG A 35 -5.36 3.72 2.49
CA ARG A 35 -3.96 3.41 2.80
C ARG A 35 -3.56 2.09 2.15
N ILE A 36 -2.33 2.02 1.64
CA ILE A 36 -1.71 0.76 1.22
C ILE A 36 -0.96 0.14 2.40
N VAL A 37 -1.20 -1.15 2.65
CA VAL A 37 -0.51 -1.96 3.66
C VAL A 37 0.08 -3.19 2.98
N ILE A 38 1.35 -3.48 3.27
CA ILE A 38 2.02 -4.69 2.79
C ILE A 38 2.17 -5.64 3.97
N GLU A 39 1.62 -6.84 3.85
CA GLU A 39 1.68 -7.86 4.90
C GLU A 39 3.15 -8.29 5.16
N GLY A 40 3.53 -8.42 6.43
CA GLY A 40 4.87 -8.86 6.83
C GLY A 40 5.96 -7.79 6.80
N GLU A 41 5.63 -6.53 6.52
CA GLU A 41 6.59 -5.43 6.58
C GLU A 41 6.75 -4.89 8.01
N LYS A 42 7.95 -5.04 8.59
CA LYS A 42 8.27 -4.55 9.95
C LYS A 42 8.48 -3.04 10.04
N VAL A 43 8.67 -2.36 8.91
CA VAL A 43 8.95 -0.92 8.87
C VAL A 43 7.82 -0.25 8.07
N PRO A 44 7.11 0.74 8.62
CA PRO A 44 5.96 1.39 7.95
C PRO A 44 6.33 2.23 6.72
N ALA A 45 7.58 2.14 6.25
CA ALA A 45 8.17 2.98 5.20
C ALA A 45 7.47 2.85 3.84
N ARG A 46 6.64 1.83 3.60
CA ARG A 46 5.84 1.66 2.37
C ARG A 46 4.32 1.77 2.60
N SER A 47 3.91 2.24 3.77
CA SER A 47 2.52 2.62 3.98
C SER A 47 2.23 3.96 3.33
N SER A 48 1.73 3.94 2.09
CA SER A 48 1.16 5.12 1.45
C SER A 48 -0.19 5.42 2.08
N PHE A 49 -0.35 6.62 2.62
CA PHE A 49 -1.62 7.15 3.08
C PHE A 49 -2.22 8.07 2.00
N GLN A 50 -3.50 8.40 2.11
CA GLN A 50 -4.20 9.31 1.18
C GLN A 50 -4.09 8.85 -0.28
N VAL A 51 -4.25 7.56 -0.52
CA VAL A 51 -4.18 6.98 -1.86
C VAL A 51 -5.41 7.39 -2.66
N VAL A 52 -5.19 8.09 -3.78
CA VAL A 52 -6.26 8.62 -4.65
C VAL A 52 -6.22 8.09 -6.08
N GLU A 53 -5.10 7.51 -6.50
CA GLU A 53 -4.90 7.03 -7.87
C GLU A 53 -3.91 5.85 -7.89
N PHE A 54 -4.17 4.87 -8.76
CA PHE A 54 -3.21 3.84 -9.15
C PHE A 54 -2.81 4.01 -10.61
N LYS A 55 -1.51 4.05 -10.88
CA LYS A 55 -0.96 4.04 -12.23
C LYS A 55 -0.33 2.70 -12.53
N ILE A 56 -0.90 1.97 -13.47
CA ILE A 56 -0.39 0.67 -13.93
C ILE A 56 0.53 0.93 -15.12
N ALA A 57 1.77 0.43 -15.03
CA ALA A 57 2.76 0.51 -16.10
C ALA A 57 3.37 -0.87 -16.33
N PHE A 58 3.73 -1.15 -17.58
CA PHE A 58 4.37 -2.39 -17.99
C PHE A 58 5.77 -2.07 -18.49
N ALA A 59 6.76 -2.84 -18.04
CA ALA A 59 8.09 -2.82 -18.65
C ALA A 59 8.01 -3.45 -20.06
N LYS A 60 8.80 -2.92 -20.98
CA LYS A 60 8.86 -3.38 -22.37
C LYS A 60 9.85 -4.54 -22.53
#